data_AF-A0A1S2E0I4-F1
#
_entry.id   AF-A0A1S2E0I4-F1
#
_cell.length_a   1.000
_cell.length_b   1.000
_cell.length_c   1.000
_cell.angle_alpha   90.00
_cell.angle_beta   90.00
_cell.angle_gamma   90.00
#
_symmetry.space_group_name_H-M   'P 1'
#
loop_
_entity.id
_entity.type
_entity.pdbx_description
1 polymer ?
#
loop_
_entity_poly.entity_id
_entity_poly.type
_entity_poly.pdbx_seq_one_letter_code
_entity_poly.pdbx_strand_id
1 'polypeptide(L)'
;MTARSRSLSRRSLDFTRADVIAQLTCWLEMAGVHAIDIEHNDQQISIVMTGGTAHVSRHMRSNVPVGASVMITSPSVGHFLAYHPARPDGGPQEGESVNAGDVVGFVKIGPLLLGVAAPQDGVLGEALVNAGDAVGYGTPLFSLEQP
;
A
#
# COMPACT_ATOMS: atom_id res chain seq x y z
N MET A 1 27.36 32.16 32.67
CA MET A 1 27.19 30.69 32.69
C MET A 1 25.71 30.40 32.58
N THR A 2 25.22 30.05 31.38
CA THR A 2 23.80 29.82 31.13
C THR A 2 23.68 28.46 30.46
N ALA A 3 23.08 27.51 31.17
CA ALA A 3 23.01 26.11 30.78
C ALA A 3 22.24 25.96 29.45
N ARG A 4 22.91 25.36 28.46
CA ARG A 4 22.32 25.04 27.16
C ARG A 4 21.17 24.05 27.34
N SER A 5 20.02 24.45 26.81
CA SER A 5 18.80 23.65 26.64
C SER A 5 19.14 22.25 26.12
N ARG A 6 18.77 21.22 26.89
CA ARG A 6 18.92 19.82 26.49
C ARG A 6 17.89 19.52 25.40
N SER A 7 18.40 19.26 24.20
CA SER A 7 17.67 18.61 23.10
C SER A 7 16.90 17.40 23.63
N LEU A 8 15.57 17.46 23.60
CA LEU A 8 14.70 16.33 23.89
C LEU A 8 14.88 15.32 22.76
N SER A 9 15.70 14.31 23.03
CA SER A 9 15.87 13.12 22.20
C SER A 9 14.49 12.59 21.78
N ARG A 10 14.20 12.55 20.46
CA ARG A 10 13.02 11.87 19.93
C ARG A 10 13.04 10.44 20.43
N ARG A 11 12.19 10.09 21.40
CA ARG A 11 11.96 8.69 21.76
C ARG A 11 11.49 7.97 20.50
N SER A 12 12.29 7.04 20.00
CA SER A 12 11.87 6.10 18.97
C SER A 12 10.70 5.30 19.55
N LEU A 13 9.48 5.52 19.05
CA LEU A 13 8.36 4.65 19.39
C LEU A 13 8.57 3.30 18.72
N ASP A 14 8.49 2.23 19.49
CA ASP A 14 8.52 0.87 18.97
C ASP A 14 7.08 0.41 18.69
N PHE A 15 6.71 0.41 17.41
CA PHE A 15 5.40 0.01 16.93
C PHE A 15 5.16 -1.51 16.99
N THR A 16 6.16 -2.31 17.40
CA THR A 16 6.01 -3.77 17.59
C THR A 16 5.42 -4.11 18.96
N ARG A 17 5.39 -3.19 19.91
CA ARG A 17 4.92 -3.51 21.27
C ARG A 17 3.42 -3.76 21.31
N ALA A 18 3.01 -4.80 22.04
CA ALA A 18 1.61 -5.19 22.16
C ALA A 18 0.70 -4.10 22.73
N ASP A 19 1.20 -3.29 23.68
CA ASP A 19 0.45 -2.17 24.25
C ASP A 19 0.23 -1.04 23.22
N VAL A 20 1.24 -0.75 22.40
CA VAL A 20 1.14 0.22 21.31
C VAL A 20 0.16 -0.27 20.24
N ILE A 21 0.26 -1.54 19.83
CA ILE A 21 -0.66 -2.14 18.84
C ILE A 21 -2.10 -2.10 19.35
N ALA A 22 -2.36 -2.49 20.60
CA ALA A 22 -3.70 -2.43 21.19
C ALA A 22 -4.25 -1.00 21.21
N GLN A 23 -3.40 -0.01 21.53
CA GLN A 23 -3.79 1.39 21.51
C GLN A 23 -4.13 1.89 20.09
N LEU A 24 -3.32 1.51 19.09
CA LEU A 24 -3.57 1.82 17.70
C LEU A 24 -4.90 1.20 17.24
N THR A 25 -5.12 -0.09 17.49
CA THR A 25 -6.38 -0.78 17.19
C THR A 25 -7.59 -0.05 17.78
N CYS A 26 -7.51 0.37 19.04
CA CYS A 26 -8.59 1.12 19.69
C CYS A 26 -8.85 2.47 18.98
N TRP A 27 -7.81 3.20 18.60
CA TRP A 27 -7.97 4.44 17.83
C TRP A 27 -8.56 4.20 16.44
N LEU A 28 -8.18 3.12 15.75
CA LEU A 28 -8.72 2.76 14.44
C LEU A 28 -10.21 2.47 14.52
N GLU A 29 -10.62 1.68 15.51
CA GLU A 29 -12.03 1.36 15.75
C GLU A 29 -12.86 2.63 16.04
N MET A 30 -12.39 3.48 16.96
CA MET A 30 -13.09 4.74 17.29
C MET A 30 -13.16 5.72 16.11
N ALA A 31 -12.14 5.74 15.26
CA ALA A 31 -12.09 6.60 14.08
C ALA A 31 -12.83 6.02 12.87
N GLY A 32 -13.30 4.77 12.94
CA GLY A 32 -13.88 4.06 11.80
C GLY A 32 -12.88 3.76 10.69
N VAL A 33 -11.58 3.71 11.01
CA VAL A 33 -10.51 3.43 10.05
C VAL A 33 -10.30 1.93 9.95
N HIS A 34 -10.44 1.39 8.74
CA HIS A 34 -10.37 -0.06 8.51
C HIS A 34 -8.94 -0.60 8.46
N ALA A 35 -7.96 0.17 8.00
CA ALA A 35 -6.59 -0.29 7.89
C ALA A 35 -5.58 0.84 8.03
N ILE A 36 -4.40 0.51 8.57
CA ILE A 36 -3.20 1.36 8.50
C ILE A 36 -1.97 0.50 8.19
N ASP A 37 -1.03 1.12 7.48
CA ASP A 37 0.31 0.60 7.27
C ASP A 37 1.33 1.57 7.86
N ILE A 38 2.25 1.04 8.66
CA ILE A 38 3.29 1.79 9.35
C ILE A 38 4.65 1.30 8.86
N GLU A 39 5.41 2.19 8.22
CA GLU A 39 6.79 1.94 7.84
C GLU A 39 7.75 2.61 8.84
N HIS A 40 8.66 1.83 9.40
CA HIS A 40 9.72 2.34 10.27
C HIS A 40 11.00 1.51 10.10
N ASN A 41 12.09 2.17 9.68
CA ASN A 41 13.33 1.52 9.25
C ASN A 41 13.04 0.48 8.14
N ASP A 42 13.40 -0.78 8.35
CA ASP A 42 13.13 -1.90 7.43
C ASP A 42 11.89 -2.73 7.82
N GLN A 43 11.06 -2.21 8.71
CA GLN A 43 9.83 -2.87 9.16
C GLN A 43 8.60 -2.18 8.60
N GLN A 44 7.68 -3.00 8.10
CA GLN A 44 6.32 -2.61 7.77
C GLN A 44 5.36 -3.38 8.67
N ILE A 45 4.46 -2.65 9.33
CA ILE A 45 3.40 -3.20 10.17
C ILE A 45 2.07 -2.79 9.55
N SER A 46 1.24 -3.77 9.21
CA SER A 46 -0.12 -3.56 8.72
C SER A 46 -1.11 -3.95 9.80
N ILE A 47 -2.07 -3.10 10.11
CA ILE A 47 -3.19 -3.38 11.02
C ILE A 47 -4.48 -3.24 10.22
N VAL A 48 -5.24 -4.32 10.09
CA VAL A 48 -6.52 -4.39 9.35
C VAL A 48 -7.65 -4.81 10.29
N MET A 49 -8.74 -4.05 10.32
CA MET A 49 -9.89 -4.23 11.22
C MET A 49 -11.01 -5.04 10.56
N THR A 50 -11.03 -6.36 10.73
CA THR A 50 -12.12 -7.21 10.21
C THR A 50 -13.18 -7.40 11.29
N GLY A 51 -14.38 -6.82 11.11
CA GLY A 51 -15.53 -7.09 11.99
C GLY A 51 -15.31 -6.80 13.48
N GLY A 52 -14.53 -5.76 13.82
CA GLY A 52 -14.18 -5.41 15.20
C GLY A 52 -12.94 -6.12 15.74
N THR A 53 -12.34 -7.03 14.96
CA THR A 53 -11.07 -7.68 15.30
C THR A 53 -9.92 -7.12 14.47
N ALA A 54 -8.81 -6.77 15.11
CA ALA A 54 -7.58 -6.37 14.42
C ALA A 54 -6.75 -7.59 13.99
N HIS A 55 -6.44 -7.67 12.71
CA HIS A 55 -5.39 -8.52 12.15
C HIS A 55 -4.12 -7.70 11.98
N VAL A 56 -3.03 -8.14 12.61
CA VAL A 56 -1.74 -7.46 12.56
C VAL A 56 -0.75 -8.32 11.80
N SER A 57 -0.26 -7.80 10.69
CA SER A 57 0.77 -8.44 9.87
C SER A 57 2.05 -7.64 9.97
N ARG A 58 3.19 -8.34 10.13
CA ARG A 58 4.51 -7.71 10.11
C ARG A 58 5.37 -8.30 9.03
N HIS A 59 5.89 -7.43 8.19
CA HIS A 59 6.85 -7.78 7.16
C HIS A 59 8.13 -7.00 7.41
N MET A 60 9.27 -7.70 7.39
CA MET A 60 10.54 -7.04 7.12
C MET A 60 10.55 -6.74 5.63
N ARG A 61 11.10 -5.60 5.20
CA ARG A 61 11.47 -5.40 3.79
C ARG A 61 12.45 -6.51 3.42
N SER A 62 11.94 -7.59 2.84
CA SER A 62 12.81 -8.62 2.26
C SER A 62 13.41 -8.04 1.00
N ASN A 63 14.73 -8.12 0.86
CA ASN A 63 15.34 -8.09 -0.46
C ASN A 63 14.68 -9.21 -1.26
N VAL A 64 13.99 -8.87 -2.35
CA VAL A 64 13.12 -9.80 -3.08
C VAL A 64 13.97 -10.95 -3.63
N PRO A 65 13.61 -12.23 -3.36
CA PRO A 65 14.23 -13.36 -4.06
C PRO A 65 13.85 -13.28 -5.55
N VAL A 66 14.85 -13.30 -6.41
CA VAL A 66 14.66 -13.43 -7.87
C VAL A 66 13.89 -14.73 -8.14
N GLY A 67 12.74 -14.62 -8.81
CA GLY A 67 11.85 -15.73 -9.18
C GLY A 67 10.45 -15.71 -8.55
N ALA A 68 10.08 -14.69 -7.78
CA ALA A 68 8.74 -14.56 -7.19
C ALA A 68 7.90 -13.50 -7.90
N SER A 69 6.69 -13.87 -8.33
CA SER A 69 5.64 -12.95 -8.80
C SER A 69 5.47 -11.80 -7.81
N VAL A 70 5.59 -10.56 -8.29
CA VAL A 70 5.46 -9.35 -7.47
C VAL A 70 4.06 -8.78 -7.63
N MET A 71 3.40 -8.43 -6.52
CA MET A 71 2.08 -7.81 -6.55
C MET A 71 2.21 -6.31 -6.76
N ILE A 72 1.47 -5.77 -7.72
CA ILE A 72 1.23 -4.34 -7.85
C ILE A 72 0.03 -4.00 -6.97
N THR A 73 0.23 -3.13 -5.99
CA THR A 73 -0.78 -2.81 -4.99
C THR A 73 -1.30 -1.39 -5.12
N SER A 74 -2.50 -1.16 -4.60
CA SER A 74 -3.13 0.14 -4.59
C SER A 74 -2.36 1.13 -3.69
N PRO A 75 -1.96 2.31 -4.19
CA PRO A 75 -1.22 3.30 -3.42
C PRO A 75 -2.09 4.10 -2.45
N SER A 76 -3.42 3.90 -2.45
CA SER A 76 -4.34 4.63 -1.58
C SER A 76 -5.72 3.97 -1.46
N VAL A 77 -6.61 4.56 -0.65
CA VAL A 77 -8.02 4.17 -0.57
C VAL A 77 -8.82 4.89 -1.66
N GLY A 78 -9.65 4.18 -2.40
CA GLY A 78 -10.50 4.77 -3.44
C GLY A 78 -11.21 3.74 -4.30
N HIS A 79 -11.50 4.09 -5.55
CA HIS A 79 -12.09 3.16 -6.52
C HIS A 79 -11.11 2.85 -7.64
N PHE A 80 -10.92 1.57 -7.93
CA PHE A 80 -10.01 1.14 -8.99
C PHE A 80 -10.54 1.48 -10.37
N LEU A 81 -9.65 1.92 -11.27
CA LEU A 81 -9.92 2.13 -12.68
C LEU A 81 -8.76 1.51 -13.49
N ALA A 82 -9.09 0.63 -14.43
CA ALA A 82 -8.10 0.00 -15.31
C ALA A 82 -7.46 1.00 -16.30
N TYR A 83 -8.13 2.11 -16.58
CA TYR A 83 -7.67 3.12 -17.53
C TYR A 83 -8.08 4.53 -17.09
N HIS A 84 -7.43 5.52 -17.68
CA HIS A 84 -7.78 6.91 -17.43
C HIS A 84 -9.14 7.24 -18.09
N PRO A 85 -10.11 7.86 -17.39
CA PRO A 85 -11.45 8.12 -17.96
C PRO A 85 -11.48 8.95 -19.25
N ALA A 86 -10.47 9.81 -19.47
CA ALA A 86 -10.32 10.57 -20.71
C ALA A 86 -9.58 9.82 -21.84
N ARG A 87 -9.08 8.61 -21.59
CA ARG A 87 -8.33 7.76 -22.53
C ARG A 87 -8.74 6.29 -22.33
N PRO A 88 -9.96 5.90 -22.72
CA PRO A 88 -10.48 4.55 -22.48
C PRO A 88 -9.66 3.44 -23.16
N ASP A 89 -9.00 3.75 -24.29
CA ASP A 89 -8.20 2.78 -25.05
C ASP A 89 -6.70 2.78 -24.66
N GLY A 90 -6.32 3.50 -23.60
CA GLY A 90 -4.91 3.77 -23.26
C GLY A 90 -4.38 3.05 -22.02
N GLY A 91 -5.14 2.11 -21.44
CA GLY A 91 -4.66 1.28 -20.33
C GLY A 91 -3.83 0.10 -20.83
N PRO A 92 -2.81 -0.35 -20.08
CA PRO A 92 -2.04 -1.53 -20.46
C PRO A 92 -2.90 -2.79 -20.39
N GLN A 93 -2.57 -3.74 -21.26
CA GLN A 93 -3.29 -5.00 -21.37
C GLN A 93 -2.58 -6.10 -20.58
N GLU A 94 -3.34 -7.11 -20.17
CA GLU A 94 -2.74 -8.35 -19.67
C GLU A 94 -1.73 -8.91 -20.68
N GLY A 95 -0.60 -9.40 -20.19
CA GLY A 95 0.48 -9.95 -21.00
C GLY A 95 1.40 -8.88 -21.60
N GLU A 96 1.10 -7.60 -21.41
CA GLU A 96 1.98 -6.51 -21.83
C GLU A 96 3.21 -6.41 -20.93
N SER A 97 4.37 -6.13 -21.54
CA SER A 97 5.59 -5.81 -20.80
C SER A 97 5.55 -4.36 -20.33
N VAL A 98 5.78 -4.16 -19.04
CA VAL A 98 5.81 -2.84 -18.39
C VAL A 98 7.17 -2.60 -17.75
N ASN A 99 7.59 -1.34 -17.67
CA ASN A 99 8.81 -0.94 -16.98
C ASN A 99 8.49 -0.41 -15.58
N ALA A 100 9.49 -0.42 -14.71
CA ALA A 100 9.41 0.25 -13.42
C ALA A 100 8.94 1.70 -13.57
N GLY A 101 7.87 2.06 -12.88
CA GLY A 101 7.27 3.39 -12.91
C GLY A 101 6.15 3.58 -13.94
N ASP A 102 5.95 2.64 -14.86
CA ASP A 102 4.84 2.73 -15.82
C ASP A 102 3.49 2.64 -15.08
N VAL A 103 2.54 3.48 -15.49
CA VAL A 103 1.21 3.53 -14.86
C VAL A 103 0.32 2.46 -15.46
N VAL A 104 -0.05 1.47 -14.64
CA VAL A 104 -0.84 0.30 -15.04
C VAL A 104 -2.32 0.38 -14.68
N GLY A 105 -2.70 1.42 -13.95
CA GLY A 105 -4.09 1.67 -13.56
C GLY A 105 -4.20 2.93 -12.71
N PHE A 106 -5.38 3.18 -12.16
CA PHE A 106 -5.64 4.35 -11.33
C PHE A 106 -6.51 4.02 -10.13
N VAL A 107 -6.32 4.80 -9.06
CA VAL A 107 -7.22 4.84 -7.90
C VAL A 107 -7.90 6.20 -7.88
N LYS A 108 -9.23 6.21 -8.00
CA LYS A 108 -10.04 7.42 -7.94
C LYS A 108 -10.40 7.76 -6.49
N ILE A 109 -10.07 8.98 -6.08
CA ILE A 109 -10.33 9.52 -4.74
C ILE A 109 -11.08 10.83 -4.89
N GLY A 110 -12.41 10.77 -4.86
CA GLY A 110 -13.25 11.92 -5.20
C GLY A 110 -12.92 12.44 -6.61
N PRO A 111 -12.42 13.68 -6.77
CA PRO A 111 -12.00 14.23 -8.06
C PRO A 111 -10.56 13.85 -8.47
N LEU A 112 -9.75 13.29 -7.57
CA LEU A 112 -8.36 12.94 -7.84
C LEU A 112 -8.25 11.56 -8.51
N LEU A 113 -7.32 11.43 -9.45
CA LEU A 113 -6.88 10.16 -10.01
C LEU A 113 -5.41 9.95 -9.67
N LEU A 114 -5.12 8.94 -8.86
CA LEU A 114 -3.76 8.57 -8.48
C LEU A 114 -3.31 7.38 -9.35
N GLY A 115 -2.16 7.51 -10.01
CA GLY A 115 -1.60 6.44 -10.84
C GLY A 115 -1.08 5.27 -9.98
N VAL A 116 -1.37 4.05 -10.42
CA VAL A 116 -0.80 2.81 -9.89
C VAL A 116 0.41 2.48 -10.75
N ALA A 117 1.61 2.54 -10.17
CA ALA A 117 2.85 2.33 -10.91
C ALA A 117 3.38 0.90 -10.75
N ALA A 118 3.94 0.34 -11.82
CA ALA A 118 4.69 -0.92 -11.76
C ALA A 118 5.95 -0.73 -10.88
N PRO A 119 6.21 -1.60 -9.88
CA PRO A 119 7.35 -1.45 -8.98
C PRO A 119 8.69 -1.82 -9.62
N GLN A 120 8.66 -2.62 -10.69
CA GLN A 120 9.81 -3.08 -11.45
C GLN A 120 9.39 -3.45 -12.87
N ASP A 121 10.36 -3.81 -13.71
CA ASP A 121 10.10 -4.33 -15.04
C ASP A 121 9.46 -5.73 -14.96
N GLY A 122 8.52 -6.04 -15.85
CA GLY A 122 7.87 -7.35 -15.87
C GLY A 122 6.72 -7.47 -16.86
N VAL A 123 6.03 -8.60 -16.81
CA VAL A 123 4.82 -8.87 -17.61
C VAL A 123 3.59 -8.73 -16.71
N LEU A 124 2.67 -7.85 -17.10
CA LEU A 124 1.46 -7.55 -16.34
C LEU A 124 0.46 -8.71 -16.42
N GLY A 125 -0.02 -9.19 -15.28
CA GLY A 125 -1.11 -10.17 -15.21
C GLY A 125 -2.50 -9.55 -15.29
N GLU A 126 -3.54 -10.37 -15.15
CA GLU A 126 -4.93 -9.90 -15.07
C GLU A 126 -5.15 -9.00 -13.85
N ALA A 127 -6.10 -8.07 -13.97
CA ALA A 127 -6.55 -7.30 -12.83
C ALA A 127 -7.26 -8.23 -11.82
N LEU A 128 -6.81 -8.18 -10.56
CA LEU A 128 -7.34 -8.98 -9.45
C LEU A 128 -8.63 -8.38 -8.86
N VAL A 129 -9.04 -7.21 -9.34
CA VAL A 129 -10.23 -6.46 -8.91
C VAL A 129 -10.97 -5.91 -10.14
N ASN A 130 -12.27 -5.66 -10.01
CA ASN A 130 -13.04 -5.07 -11.11
C ASN A 130 -12.92 -3.55 -11.14
N ALA A 131 -13.08 -2.96 -12.32
CA ALA A 131 -13.19 -1.50 -12.43
C ALA A 131 -14.40 -0.98 -11.63
N GLY A 132 -14.16 0.02 -10.79
CA GLY A 132 -15.14 0.60 -9.88
C GLY A 132 -15.13 0.01 -8.46
N ASP A 133 -14.46 -1.12 -8.24
CA ASP A 133 -14.36 -1.73 -6.91
C ASP A 133 -13.65 -0.79 -5.93
N ALA A 134 -14.16 -0.75 -4.70
CA ALA A 134 -13.51 -0.03 -3.62
C ALA A 134 -12.24 -0.79 -3.21
N VAL A 135 -11.10 -0.09 -3.21
CA VAL A 135 -9.79 -0.64 -2.85
C VAL A 135 -9.19 0.18 -1.72
N GLY A 136 -8.41 -0.49 -0.87
CA GLY A 136 -7.65 0.13 0.20
C GLY A 136 -6.18 0.34 -0.20
N TYR A 137 -5.41 1.02 0.65
CA TYR A 137 -3.95 0.99 0.52
C TYR A 137 -3.44 -0.46 0.59
N GLY A 138 -2.48 -0.81 -0.25
CA GLY A 138 -1.87 -2.15 -0.26
C GLY A 138 -2.74 -3.25 -0.86
N THR A 139 -4.00 -2.98 -1.24
CA THR A 139 -4.86 -3.96 -1.92
C THR A 139 -4.19 -4.42 -3.22
N PRO A 140 -3.96 -5.73 -3.43
CA PRO A 140 -3.40 -6.24 -4.68
C PRO A 140 -4.33 -5.93 -5.86
N LEU A 141 -3.76 -5.34 -6.91
CA LEU A 141 -4.49 -4.95 -8.12
C LEU A 141 -4.06 -5.80 -9.32
N PHE A 142 -2.78 -6.13 -9.44
CA PHE A 142 -2.24 -6.96 -10.52
C PHE A 142 -1.12 -7.85 -9.98
N SER A 143 -0.88 -8.97 -10.64
CA SER A 143 0.41 -9.68 -10.56
C SER A 143 1.37 -9.12 -11.60
N LEU A 144 2.67 -9.22 -11.31
CA LEU A 144 3.76 -8.88 -12.21
C LEU A 144 4.74 -10.05 -12.22
N GLU A 145 4.80 -10.74 -13.34
CA GLU A 145 5.73 -11.85 -13.55
C GLU A 145 7.06 -11.33 -14.10
N GLN A 146 8.16 -11.95 -13.67
CA GLN A 146 9.46 -11.68 -14.28
C GLN A 146 9.53 -12.36 -15.65
N PRO A 147 10.08 -11.69 -16.68
CA PRO A 147 10.21 -12.26 -18.02
C PRO A 147 11.19 -13.44 -18.07
#